data_AF-A0A831X4R4-F1
#
_entry.id   AF-A0A831X4R4-F1
#
_cell.length_a   1.000
_cell.length_b   1.000
_cell.length_c   1.000
_cell.angle_alpha   90.00
_cell.angle_beta   90.00
_cell.angle_gamma   90.00
#
_symmetry.space_group_name_H-M   'P 1'
#
loop_
_entity.id
_entity.type
_entity.pdbx_description
1 polymer ?
#
loop_
_entity_poly.entity_id
_entity_poly.type
_entity_poly.pdbx_seq_one_letter_code
_entity_poly.pdbx_strand_id
1 'polypeptide(L)'
;MSDSDQRATLPPRAARANPIGVEEEEPPGSSKRWPLWHDVPDHLWNDWRWQSQHAIRSVSQLRHHLTFTDVELVALEALEAEYKLAIPPYYASLIRPDDPNDPIRLQAVPSPRESENPSGYELEDPLEEDKDMPVPGLTHRYPDRALVVTTHVCTMYCRFCTRKRATMVRGG
;
A
#
# COMPACT_ATOMS: atom_id res chain seq x y z
N MET A 1 1.31 43.66 11.51
CA MET A 1 -0.05 43.89 10.99
C MET A 1 -0.09 43.15 9.65
N SER A 2 -0.30 41.83 9.70
CA SER A 2 -1.57 41.17 9.33
C SER A 2 -1.96 41.50 7.89
N ASP A 3 -1.43 40.76 6.94
CA ASP A 3 -2.15 40.50 5.70
C ASP A 3 -2.36 38.99 5.58
N SER A 4 -3.58 38.61 5.89
CA SER A 4 -4.11 37.26 5.83
C SER A 4 -4.08 36.77 4.40
N ASP A 5 -3.43 35.63 4.20
CA ASP A 5 -3.42 34.83 2.98
C ASP A 5 -4.86 34.33 2.67
N GLN A 6 -5.67 35.20 2.06
CA GLN A 6 -6.98 34.83 1.54
C GLN A 6 -6.76 34.01 0.27
N ARG A 7 -6.71 32.69 0.41
CA ARG A 7 -6.84 31.78 -0.72
C ARG A 7 -8.19 32.05 -1.39
N ALA A 8 -8.15 32.69 -2.56
CA ALA A 8 -9.32 32.89 -3.39
C ALA A 8 -9.92 31.52 -3.73
N THR A 9 -11.11 31.23 -3.19
CA THR A 9 -11.91 30.09 -3.60
C THR A 9 -12.25 30.23 -5.08
N LEU A 10 -11.80 29.26 -5.89
CA LEU A 10 -12.21 29.16 -7.28
C LEU A 10 -13.74 29.04 -7.34
N PRO A 11 -14.43 29.75 -8.25
CA PRO A 11 -15.86 29.59 -8.42
C PRO A 11 -16.18 28.13 -8.80
N PRO A 12 -17.29 27.55 -8.31
CA PRO A 12 -17.66 26.19 -8.66
C PRO A 12 -17.83 26.10 -10.18
N ARG A 13 -17.07 25.20 -10.79
CA ARG A 13 -17.15 24.92 -12.23
C ARG A 13 -18.55 24.35 -12.49
N ALA A 14 -19.34 25.04 -13.32
CA ALA A 14 -20.65 24.54 -13.73
C ALA A 14 -20.50 23.11 -14.28
N ALA A 15 -21.27 22.19 -13.70
CA ALA A 15 -21.29 20.79 -14.11
C ALA A 15 -21.62 20.73 -15.61
N ARG A 16 -20.69 20.21 -16.41
CA ARG A 16 -20.97 19.91 -17.82
C ARG A 16 -21.84 18.66 -17.81
N ALA A 17 -23.02 18.73 -18.42
CA ALA A 17 -23.82 17.55 -18.68
C ALA A 17 -22.98 16.55 -19.49
N ASN A 18 -22.74 15.37 -18.92
CA ASN A 18 -22.01 14.29 -19.56
C ASN A 18 -22.93 13.66 -20.61
N PRO A 19 -22.59 13.67 -21.91
CA PRO A 19 -23.45 13.14 -22.97
C PRO A 19 -23.50 11.60 -23.00
N ILE A 20 -22.75 10.94 -22.13
CA ILE A 20 -22.74 9.48 -21.95
C ILE A 20 -23.36 9.23 -20.58
N GLY A 21 -24.49 8.52 -20.55
CA GLY A 21 -25.24 8.16 -19.34
C GLY A 21 -24.49 7.18 -18.44
N VAL A 22 -23.28 7.55 -18.01
CA VAL A 22 -22.60 6.93 -16.89
C VAL A 22 -23.20 7.61 -15.67
N GLU A 23 -24.05 6.88 -14.94
CA GLU A 23 -24.41 7.28 -13.59
C GLU A 23 -23.09 7.54 -12.84
N GLU A 24 -22.89 8.76 -12.34
CA GLU A 24 -21.84 9.03 -11.37
C GLU A 24 -22.21 8.22 -10.13
N GLU A 25 -21.83 6.94 -10.12
CA GLU A 25 -21.97 6.06 -8.98
C GLU A 25 -21.09 6.67 -7.89
N GLU A 26 -21.71 7.45 -7.01
CA GLU A 26 -21.07 8.04 -5.84
C GLU A 26 -20.35 6.89 -5.13
N PRO A 27 -19.01 6.95 -4.97
CA PRO A 27 -18.27 5.84 -4.40
C PRO A 27 -18.93 5.50 -3.05
N PRO A 28 -19.21 4.22 -2.77
CA PRO A 28 -20.08 3.83 -1.68
C PRO A 28 -19.66 4.55 -0.39
N GLY A 29 -20.55 5.41 0.13
CA GLY A 29 -20.27 6.31 1.24
C GLY A 29 -19.96 5.61 2.57
N SER A 30 -20.08 4.29 2.63
CA SER A 30 -19.69 3.46 3.78
C SER A 30 -18.71 2.38 3.37
N SER A 31 -17.52 2.36 3.99
CA SER A 31 -16.56 1.27 3.82
C SER A 31 -17.16 -0.04 4.32
N LYS A 32 -17.19 -1.08 3.48
CA LYS A 32 -17.55 -2.43 3.91
C LYS A 32 -16.46 -2.98 4.83
N ARG A 33 -16.65 -2.88 6.15
CA ARG A 33 -15.71 -3.40 7.15
C ARG A 33 -15.81 -4.92 7.22
N TRP A 34 -14.68 -5.60 7.39
CA TRP A 34 -14.68 -7.02 7.75
C TRP A 34 -15.32 -7.23 9.13
N PRO A 35 -15.84 -8.44 9.44
CA PRO A 35 -16.46 -8.73 10.73
C PRO A 35 -15.57 -8.39 11.94
N LEU A 36 -14.25 -8.53 11.80
CA LEU A 36 -13.27 -8.17 12.84
C LEU A 36 -13.37 -6.70 13.29
N TRP A 37 -13.70 -5.79 12.38
CA TRP A 37 -13.73 -4.34 12.63
C TRP A 37 -15.13 -3.74 12.53
N HIS A 38 -16.17 -4.59 12.54
CA HIS A 38 -17.56 -4.15 12.43
C HIS A 38 -17.92 -3.11 13.50
N ASP A 39 -17.52 -3.36 14.74
CA ASP A 39 -17.90 -2.54 15.90
C ASP A 39 -16.90 -1.41 16.22
N VAL A 40 -15.92 -1.17 15.36
CA VAL A 40 -14.96 -0.07 15.55
C VAL A 40 -15.67 1.27 15.34
N PRO A 41 -15.67 2.20 16.31
CA PRO A 41 -16.28 3.52 16.15
C PRO A 41 -15.71 4.29 14.96
N ASP A 42 -16.55 5.06 14.26
CA ASP A 42 -16.16 5.78 13.03
C ASP A 42 -15.00 6.75 13.25
N HIS A 43 -14.91 7.41 14.40
CA HIS A 43 -13.82 8.32 14.71
C HIS A 43 -12.45 7.61 14.81
N LEU A 44 -12.42 6.34 15.24
CA LEU A 44 -11.21 5.50 15.22
C LEU A 44 -10.94 4.97 13.82
N TRP A 45 -11.99 4.51 13.13
CA TRP A 45 -11.84 4.02 11.75
C TRP A 45 -11.28 5.10 10.82
N ASN A 46 -11.71 6.35 11.00
CA ASN A 46 -11.25 7.50 10.22
C ASN A 46 -9.92 8.09 10.73
N ASP A 47 -9.35 7.59 11.84
CA ASP A 47 -8.02 7.99 12.29
C ASP A 47 -6.94 7.12 11.63
N TRP A 48 -6.12 7.74 10.78
CA TRP A 48 -5.00 7.07 10.11
C TRP A 48 -4.01 6.46 11.10
N ARG A 49 -3.86 7.02 12.30
CA ARG A 49 -2.96 6.47 13.32
C ARG A 49 -3.49 5.14 13.84
N TRP A 50 -4.80 5.06 14.08
CA TRP A 50 -5.47 3.83 14.46
C TRP A 50 -5.33 2.78 13.36
N GLN A 51 -5.56 3.16 12.10
CA GLN A 51 -5.37 2.29 10.93
C GLN A 51 -3.94 1.73 10.86
N SER A 52 -2.93 2.58 11.03
CA SER A 52 -1.53 2.15 11.07
C SER A 52 -1.25 1.23 12.26
N GLN A 53 -1.73 1.54 13.47
CA GLN A 53 -1.51 0.71 14.66
C GLN A 53 -2.13 -0.69 14.53
N HIS A 54 -3.31 -0.78 13.93
CA HIS A 54 -4.08 -2.02 13.79
C HIS A 54 -3.86 -2.76 12.46
N ALA A 55 -2.83 -2.38 11.70
CA ALA A 55 -2.46 -3.09 10.47
C ALA A 55 -2.10 -4.55 10.75
N ILE A 56 -2.55 -5.44 9.87
CA ILE A 56 -2.16 -6.85 9.82
C ILE A 56 -0.68 -6.91 9.42
N ARG A 57 0.16 -7.53 10.25
CA ARG A 57 1.63 -7.55 10.09
C ARG A 57 2.24 -8.94 10.07
N SER A 58 1.45 -10.00 10.22
CA SER A 58 1.95 -11.36 10.16
C SER A 58 1.08 -12.30 9.34
N VAL A 59 1.70 -13.35 8.82
CA VAL A 59 1.01 -14.45 8.13
C VAL A 59 0.04 -15.14 9.08
N SER A 60 0.42 -15.25 10.35
CA SER A 60 -0.47 -15.76 11.41
C SER A 60 -1.72 -14.90 11.58
N GLN A 61 -1.67 -13.57 11.43
CA GLN A 61 -2.88 -12.75 11.42
C GLN A 61 -3.70 -12.96 10.14
N LEU A 62 -3.04 -13.02 8.97
CA LEU A 62 -3.71 -13.22 7.68
C LEU A 62 -4.53 -14.52 7.61
N ARG A 63 -3.99 -15.63 8.10
CA ARG A 63 -4.66 -16.95 8.03
C ARG A 63 -5.98 -17.01 8.81
N HIS A 64 -6.24 -16.08 9.72
CA HIS A 64 -7.54 -15.99 10.41
C HIS A 64 -8.62 -15.31 9.56
N HIS A 65 -8.24 -14.63 8.47
CA HIS A 65 -9.14 -13.80 7.66
C HIS A 65 -9.24 -14.24 6.20
N LEU A 66 -8.20 -14.89 5.68
CA LEU A 66 -8.12 -15.34 4.30
C LEU A 66 -7.76 -16.83 4.27
N THR A 67 -8.22 -17.50 3.22
CA THR A 67 -7.92 -18.92 3.00
C THR A 67 -6.58 -19.09 2.28
N PHE A 68 -5.77 -20.01 2.80
CA PHE A 68 -4.49 -20.44 2.24
C PHE A 68 -4.38 -21.96 2.33
N THR A 69 -3.58 -22.53 1.43
CA THR A 69 -3.11 -23.91 1.53
C THR A 69 -1.91 -24.01 2.50
N ASP A 70 -1.65 -25.19 3.05
CA ASP A 70 -0.52 -25.41 3.96
C ASP A 70 0.83 -25.09 3.30
N VAL A 71 0.95 -25.42 2.01
CA VAL A 71 2.16 -25.14 1.21
C VAL A 71 2.37 -23.63 1.06
N GLU A 72 1.31 -22.87 0.80
CA GLU A 72 1.39 -21.42 0.76
C GLU A 72 1.84 -20.86 2.11
N LEU A 73 1.22 -21.29 3.21
CA LEU A 73 1.55 -20.79 4.55
C LEU A 73 3.04 -20.95 4.88
N VAL A 74 3.63 -22.12 4.61
CA VAL A 74 5.07 -22.36 4.83
C VAL A 74 5.94 -21.37 4.03
N ALA A 75 5.60 -21.14 2.76
CA ALA A 75 6.34 -20.19 1.92
C ALA A 75 6.14 -18.73 2.38
N LEU A 76 4.93 -18.38 2.82
CA LEU A 76 4.65 -17.04 3.34
C LEU A 76 5.40 -16.77 4.65
N GLU A 77 5.51 -17.76 5.54
CA GLU A 77 6.27 -17.64 6.79
C GLU A 77 7.77 -17.40 6.53
N ALA A 78 8.35 -18.07 5.51
CA ALA A 78 9.72 -17.81 5.08
C ALA A 78 9.87 -16.36 4.54
N LEU A 79 8.92 -15.90 3.72
CA LEU A 79 8.92 -14.53 3.19
C LEU A 79 8.71 -13.47 4.27
N GLU A 80 7.93 -13.75 5.32
CA GLU A 80 7.69 -12.82 6.43
C GLU A 80 8.99 -12.53 7.22
N ALA A 81 9.91 -13.49 7.27
CA ALA A 81 11.22 -13.32 7.92
C ALA A 81 12.11 -12.31 7.18
N GLU A 82 11.98 -12.24 5.85
CA GLU A 82 12.77 -11.37 4.99
C GLU A 82 12.10 -10.00 4.76
N TYR A 83 10.81 -10.01 4.45
CA TYR A 83 10.05 -8.84 4.04
C TYR A 83 8.96 -8.48 5.03
N LYS A 84 8.88 -7.19 5.36
CA LYS A 84 7.79 -6.60 6.14
C LYS A 84 6.45 -6.83 5.46
N LEU A 85 5.44 -7.02 6.30
CA LEU A 85 4.04 -7.04 5.95
C LEU A 85 3.34 -5.96 6.77
N ALA A 86 2.48 -5.18 6.13
CA ALA A 86 1.56 -4.27 6.80
C ALA A 86 0.36 -4.07 5.87
N ILE A 87 -0.84 -4.42 6.34
CA ILE A 87 -2.11 -4.17 5.63
C ILE A 87 -3.05 -3.46 6.62
N PRO A 88 -3.30 -2.16 6.45
CA PRO A 88 -4.23 -1.42 7.30
C PRO A 88 -5.65 -1.98 7.23
N PRO A 89 -6.44 -1.89 8.31
CA PRO A 89 -7.82 -2.36 8.34
C PRO A 89 -8.67 -1.92 7.14
N TYR A 90 -8.56 -0.64 6.75
CA TYR A 90 -9.26 -0.12 5.58
C TYR A 90 -8.86 -0.85 4.28
N TYR A 91 -7.56 -1.05 4.04
CA TYR A 91 -7.10 -1.71 2.82
C TYR A 91 -7.48 -3.20 2.81
N ALA A 92 -7.39 -3.85 3.97
CA ALA A 92 -7.84 -5.23 4.14
C ALA A 92 -9.35 -5.34 3.86
N SER A 93 -10.16 -4.38 4.30
CA SER A 93 -11.62 -4.44 4.12
C SER A 93 -12.08 -4.36 2.65
N LEU A 94 -11.21 -3.92 1.74
CA LEU A 94 -11.47 -3.92 0.30
C LEU A 94 -11.26 -5.30 -0.35
N ILE A 95 -10.55 -6.21 0.32
CA ILE A 95 -10.29 -7.56 -0.18
C ILE A 95 -11.58 -8.40 -0.07
N ARG A 96 -11.92 -9.10 -1.16
CA ARG A 96 -12.92 -10.18 -1.17
C ARG A 96 -12.28 -11.49 -0.67
N PRO A 97 -12.60 -11.97 0.54
CA PRO A 97 -11.87 -13.09 1.16
C PRO A 97 -12.02 -14.42 0.42
N ASP A 98 -13.12 -14.58 -0.28
CA ASP A 98 -13.52 -15.76 -1.06
C ASP A 98 -12.88 -15.83 -2.44
N ASP A 99 -12.26 -14.75 -2.91
CA ASP A 99 -11.59 -14.69 -4.21
C ASP A 99 -10.06 -14.66 -4.05
N PRO A 100 -9.36 -15.78 -4.33
CA PRO A 100 -7.89 -15.80 -4.31
C PRO A 100 -7.25 -14.91 -5.38
N ASN A 101 -7.99 -14.55 -6.43
CA ASN A 101 -7.53 -13.67 -7.51
C ASN A 101 -7.99 -12.23 -7.32
N ASP A 102 -8.49 -11.87 -6.14
CA ASP A 102 -8.90 -10.50 -5.86
C ASP A 102 -7.74 -9.52 -6.10
N PRO A 103 -7.94 -8.44 -6.89
CA PRO A 103 -6.85 -7.56 -7.28
C PRO A 103 -6.25 -6.79 -6.09
N ILE A 104 -7.01 -6.56 -5.03
CA ILE A 104 -6.50 -5.91 -3.81
C ILE A 104 -5.68 -6.92 -3.00
N ARG A 105 -6.15 -8.17 -2.91
CA ARG A 105 -5.39 -9.27 -2.29
C ARG A 105 -4.02 -9.42 -2.93
N LEU A 106 -3.95 -9.50 -4.26
CA LEU A 106 -2.70 -9.67 -5.01
C LEU A 106 -1.68 -8.54 -4.78
N GLN A 107 -2.16 -7.35 -4.44
CA GLN A 107 -1.31 -6.19 -4.16
C GLN A 107 -0.79 -6.12 -2.73
N ALA A 108 -1.48 -6.74 -1.77
CA ALA A 108 -1.20 -6.58 -0.34
C ALA A 108 -0.70 -7.87 0.35
N VAL A 109 -1.21 -9.03 -0.06
CA VAL A 109 -0.90 -10.31 0.57
C VAL A 109 0.32 -10.95 -0.10
N PRO A 110 1.34 -11.37 0.67
CA PRO A 110 2.53 -12.00 0.10
C PRO A 110 2.20 -13.24 -0.72
N SER A 111 3.02 -13.53 -1.74
CA SER A 111 2.89 -14.73 -2.58
C SER A 111 4.20 -15.53 -2.58
N PRO A 112 4.16 -16.88 -2.59
CA PRO A 112 5.36 -17.72 -2.74
C PRO A 112 6.23 -17.33 -3.95
N ARG A 113 5.58 -16.85 -5.02
CA ARG A 113 6.22 -16.40 -6.26
C ARG A 113 7.20 -15.26 -6.09
N GLU A 114 7.14 -14.55 -4.97
CA GLU A 114 8.08 -13.46 -4.68
C GLU A 114 9.49 -13.92 -4.34
N SER A 115 9.67 -15.21 -4.03
CA SER A 115 10.99 -15.83 -3.84
C SER A 115 11.54 -16.46 -5.13
N GLU A 116 10.78 -16.41 -6.21
CA GLU A 116 11.14 -17.03 -7.49
C GLU A 116 11.79 -15.98 -8.40
N ASN A 117 12.89 -16.36 -9.07
CA ASN A 117 13.50 -15.60 -10.16
C ASN A 117 13.56 -16.44 -11.44
N PRO A 118 12.41 -16.74 -12.06
CA PRO A 118 12.38 -17.62 -13.22
C PRO A 118 13.01 -16.97 -14.46
N SER A 119 13.06 -15.64 -14.50
CA SER A 119 13.58 -14.88 -15.65
C SER A 119 15.11 -14.79 -15.66
N GLY A 120 15.73 -14.81 -14.49
CA GLY A 120 17.15 -14.52 -14.29
C GLY A 120 17.53 -13.04 -14.44
N TYR A 121 16.56 -12.16 -14.72
CA TYR A 121 16.80 -10.73 -14.99
C TYR A 121 16.44 -9.81 -13.84
N GLU A 122 15.97 -10.35 -12.72
CA GLU A 122 15.65 -9.54 -11.55
C GLU A 122 16.93 -8.98 -10.92
N LEU A 123 16.93 -7.67 -10.70
CA LEU A 123 18.01 -6.91 -10.07
C LEU A 123 17.49 -6.32 -8.76
N GLU A 124 18.37 -6.20 -7.78
CA GLU A 124 18.03 -5.57 -6.50
C GLU A 124 17.69 -4.08 -6.68
N ASP A 125 18.50 -3.37 -7.46
CA ASP A 125 18.30 -1.97 -7.83
C ASP A 125 18.23 -1.81 -9.37
N PRO A 126 17.10 -2.20 -10.00
CA PRO A 126 16.95 -2.15 -11.46
C PRO A 126 16.93 -0.72 -11.98
N LEU A 127 16.70 0.25 -11.10
CA LEU A 127 16.64 1.67 -11.42
C LEU A 127 17.94 2.38 -11.08
N GLU A 128 19.04 1.68 -10.73
CA GLU A 128 20.33 2.24 -10.31
C GLU A 128 20.22 3.49 -9.41
N GLU A 129 19.24 3.50 -8.49
CA GLU A 129 19.03 4.62 -7.55
C GLU A 129 20.25 4.82 -6.65
N ASP A 130 20.98 3.75 -6.33
CA ASP A 130 22.14 3.76 -5.45
C ASP A 130 23.40 4.29 -6.15
N LYS A 131 23.53 4.02 -7.46
CA LYS A 131 24.61 4.55 -8.30
C LYS A 131 24.48 6.05 -8.51
N ASP A 132 23.25 6.54 -8.68
CA ASP A 132 22.95 7.95 -8.91
C ASP A 132 22.72 8.72 -7.59
N MET A 133 23.21 8.20 -6.46
CA MET A 133 23.02 8.78 -5.12
C MET A 133 24.28 9.53 -4.65
N PRO A 134 24.44 10.84 -4.95
CA PRO A 134 25.61 11.62 -4.52
C PRO A 134 25.76 11.69 -3.00
N VAL A 135 24.66 11.63 -2.25
CA VAL A 135 24.63 11.55 -0.79
C VAL A 135 23.50 10.62 -0.34
N PRO A 136 23.63 9.91 0.80
CA PRO A 136 22.60 8.99 1.28
C PRO A 136 21.19 9.62 1.32
N GLY A 137 20.23 8.94 0.70
CA GLY A 137 18.82 9.36 0.65
C GLY A 137 18.48 10.37 -0.46
N LEU A 138 19.44 10.81 -1.28
CA LEU A 138 19.19 11.73 -2.41
C LEU A 138 19.71 11.13 -3.72
N THR A 139 18.80 10.77 -4.62
CA THR A 139 19.14 10.29 -5.97
C THR A 139 19.01 11.44 -6.98
N HIS A 140 20.08 11.73 -7.72
CA HIS A 140 20.13 12.81 -8.72
C HIS A 140 20.57 12.29 -10.09
N ARG A 141 19.68 11.53 -10.74
CA ARG A 141 19.88 10.99 -12.10
C ARG A 141 19.76 12.06 -13.20
N TYR A 142 18.79 12.96 -13.07
CA TYR A 142 18.40 13.88 -14.14
C TYR A 142 18.98 15.28 -13.89
N PRO A 143 19.35 16.04 -14.92
CA PRO A 143 20.05 17.32 -14.74
C PRO A 143 19.33 18.34 -13.84
N ASP A 144 17.99 18.35 -13.84
CA ASP A 144 17.16 19.43 -13.31
C ASP A 144 16.24 19.01 -12.15
N ARG A 145 16.33 17.77 -11.67
CA ARG A 145 15.49 17.26 -10.58
C ARG A 145 16.15 16.12 -9.81
N ALA A 146 15.88 16.07 -8.52
CA ALA A 146 16.33 15.00 -7.64
C ALA A 146 15.15 14.35 -6.91
N LEU A 147 15.36 13.12 -6.47
CA LEU A 147 14.48 12.39 -5.57
C LEU A 147 15.11 12.39 -4.17
N VAL A 148 14.32 12.75 -3.16
CA VAL A 148 14.72 12.66 -1.75
C VAL A 148 13.85 11.63 -1.04
N VAL A 149 14.49 10.67 -0.37
CA VAL A 149 13.81 9.68 0.48
C VAL A 149 13.71 10.24 1.89
N THR A 150 12.50 10.60 2.30
CA THR A 150 12.23 11.16 3.64
C THR A 150 11.82 10.09 4.66
N THR A 151 11.31 8.95 4.18
CA THR A 151 10.88 7.83 5.01
C THR A 151 10.91 6.53 4.21
N HIS A 152 11.27 5.44 4.88
CA HIS A 152 11.15 4.07 4.38
C HIS A 152 9.91 3.35 4.92
N VAL A 153 9.09 4.06 5.71
CA VAL A 153 7.89 3.52 6.36
C VAL A 153 6.68 3.76 5.48
N CYS A 154 6.03 2.67 5.10
CA CYS A 154 4.74 2.69 4.42
C CYS A 154 3.67 2.15 5.36
N THR A 155 2.47 2.74 5.31
CA THR A 155 1.31 2.22 6.07
C THR A 155 0.82 0.89 5.49
N MET A 156 0.96 0.70 4.18
CA MET A 156 0.77 -0.57 3.48
C MET A 156 2.02 -0.89 2.66
N TYR A 157 2.49 -2.13 2.74
CA TYR A 157 3.65 -2.60 1.98
C TYR A 157 3.20 -3.36 0.71
N CYS A 158 3.17 -2.65 -0.43
CA CYS A 158 2.71 -3.19 -1.72
C CYS A 158 3.61 -4.30 -2.24
N ARG A 159 3.07 -5.49 -2.58
CA ARG A 159 3.88 -6.64 -3.02
C ARG A 159 4.60 -6.47 -4.37
N PHE A 160 4.31 -5.39 -5.09
CA PHE A 160 4.95 -4.99 -6.35
C PHE A 160 5.90 -3.79 -6.19
N CYS A 161 6.34 -3.47 -4.97
CA CYS A 161 7.17 -2.29 -4.70
C CYS A 161 8.53 -2.39 -5.41
N THR A 162 8.84 -1.44 -6.30
CA THR A 162 10.16 -1.33 -6.96
C THR A 162 11.31 -1.00 -5.99
N ARG A 163 10.96 -0.57 -4.76
CA ARG A 163 11.90 -0.27 -3.67
C ARG A 163 11.85 -1.30 -2.55
N LYS A 164 11.42 -2.53 -2.83
CA LYS A 164 11.33 -3.62 -1.85
C LYS A 164 12.60 -3.74 -0.99
N ARG A 165 13.79 -3.63 -1.61
CA ARG A 165 15.11 -3.63 -0.93
C ARG A 165 15.24 -2.58 0.18
N ALA A 166 14.69 -1.39 -0.03
CA ALA A 166 14.87 -0.24 0.87
C ALA A 166 13.69 -0.06 1.84
N THR A 167 12.48 -0.50 1.48
CA THR A 167 11.28 -0.27 2.30
C THR A 167 10.87 -1.50 3.11
N MET A 168 11.03 -2.71 2.55
CA MET A 168 10.46 -3.93 3.14
C MET A 168 11.46 -4.79 3.89
N VAL A 169 12.77 -4.70 3.63
CA VAL A 169 13.74 -5.54 4.33
C VAL A 169 13.70 -5.26 5.84
N ARG A 170 13.64 -6.33 6.65
CA ARG A 170 13.69 -6.22 8.12
C ARG A 170 15.12 -5.92 8.57
N GLY A 171 15.31 -4.90 9.42
CA GLY A 171 16.61 -4.55 10.00
C GLY A 171 17.45 -3.54 9.23
N GLY A 172 16.90 -2.93 8.17
CA GLY A 172 17.45 -1.72 7.54
C GLY A 172 17.19 -0.47 8.37
#